data_AF-A0A485LLW8-F1
#
_entry.id   AF-A0A485LLW8-F1
#
_cell.length_a   1.000
_cell.length_b   1.000
_cell.length_c   1.000
_cell.angle_alpha   90.00
_cell.angle_beta   90.00
_cell.angle_gamma   90.00
#
_symmetry.space_group_name_H-M   'P 1'
#
loop_
_entity.id
_entity.type
_entity.pdbx_description
1 polymer ?
#
loop_
_entity_poly.entity_id
_entity_poly.type
_entity_poly.pdbx_seq_one_letter_code
_entity_poly.pdbx_strand_id
1 'polypeptide(L)'
;MRRRRRGQRRMYLRNIDFAAWIKAYRTLFMNTIGNALLERPATGAPWFAYVEAHTWTSVDNQWANYRGIQETISVTNALGTTTTIQIKATPSAQFGSMWTSTTLFGSFENDMCAMTGNESLVRESGNFSVRPTRMRSKFIHDQVGWLGNFDLKFIPPPQSLLRLSMPSAVVCQLQSNSAFASTFAPLGTLLLTPPQWNDPTMAFYGGSLMCKSGVAQPYVQPSFGFDDSCSSQRPYTQVWDGLSQVFAFTALDGNRSGANAACSLCLAYQINGCLQMARIANQASSQLLIPPDAMRWIADVPRAPTPYIDSQPMVQADDPFTVFGWTAMYEWALGQREAVSFAGDFQTLRLLSYRYDPTVIYANALDVQQSLASYLVGFATSVSSGLALVAAVVILVRVIMPPGRIGSNWFVLNRVASTSWMGRPLLVVRGVCVVLCLATCPVRLYLDLRETFDAGIHESLGRGLWLTSVFNDLFFHVTNAYTRAYAPGSSLLAWIVCRHFRSLVKMDTQLLCTSGSLEIGSVRRLLLICTVQVASVVVSAVGVASIATLKPAKSFPCFRVLPWRS
;
A
#
# COMPACT_ATOMS: atom_id res chain seq x y z
N MET A 1 20.22 -33.53 20.55
CA MET A 1 19.27 -33.83 19.45
C MET A 1 17.81 -34.04 19.88
N ARG A 2 17.48 -34.78 20.97
CA ARG A 2 16.07 -35.02 21.42
C ARG A 2 15.23 -33.77 21.79
N ARG A 3 15.84 -32.65 22.20
CA ARG A 3 15.12 -31.42 22.60
C ARG A 3 14.64 -30.55 21.43
N ARG A 4 15.35 -30.52 20.29
CA ARG A 4 15.03 -29.62 19.15
C ARG A 4 13.94 -30.18 18.21
N ARG A 5 13.92 -31.49 17.93
CA ARG A 5 12.83 -32.12 17.15
C ARG A 5 11.45 -32.06 17.81
N ARG A 6 11.39 -31.91 19.15
CA ARG A 6 10.14 -31.58 19.86
C ARG A 6 9.63 -30.18 19.51
N GLY A 7 10.49 -29.26 19.07
CA GLY A 7 10.16 -27.86 18.78
C GLY A 7 9.24 -27.70 17.57
N GLN A 8 9.57 -28.30 16.42
CA GLN A 8 8.81 -28.14 15.17
C GLN A 8 7.44 -28.79 15.17
N ARG A 9 7.31 -30.04 15.65
CA ARG A 9 5.98 -30.68 15.80
C ARG A 9 5.10 -29.98 16.84
N ARG A 10 5.71 -29.37 17.88
CA ARG A 10 4.98 -28.47 18.80
C ARG A 10 4.57 -27.17 18.12
N MET A 11 5.31 -26.70 17.11
CA MET A 11 5.04 -25.43 16.43
C MET A 11 3.79 -25.51 15.53
N TYR A 12 3.52 -26.64 14.88
CA TYR A 12 2.28 -26.80 14.11
C TYR A 12 1.04 -26.77 15.00
N LEU A 13 0.99 -27.60 16.05
CA LEU A 13 -0.12 -27.63 17.01
C LEU A 13 -0.35 -26.28 17.71
N ARG A 14 0.67 -25.41 17.74
CA ARG A 14 0.60 -24.03 18.26
C ARG A 14 0.07 -23.00 17.28
N ASN A 15 0.12 -23.29 15.98
CA ASN A 15 -0.32 -22.40 14.91
C ASN A 15 -1.69 -22.81 14.34
N ILE A 16 -2.35 -23.80 14.93
CA ILE A 16 -3.71 -24.21 14.59
C ILE A 16 -4.57 -24.23 15.86
N ASP A 17 -5.86 -23.90 15.71
CA ASP A 17 -6.85 -24.30 16.70
C ASP A 17 -7.01 -25.82 16.61
N PHE A 18 -6.31 -26.54 17.48
CA PHE A 18 -6.29 -28.00 17.46
C PHE A 18 -7.70 -28.60 17.61
N ALA A 19 -8.57 -28.00 18.41
CA ALA A 19 -9.92 -28.50 18.65
C ALA A 19 -10.82 -28.33 17.42
N ALA A 20 -10.67 -27.23 16.67
CA ALA A 20 -11.36 -27.05 15.39
C ALA A 20 -10.76 -27.95 14.29
N TRP A 21 -9.42 -28.02 14.22
CA TRP A 21 -8.69 -28.79 13.21
C TRP A 21 -8.94 -30.29 13.32
N ILE A 22 -8.91 -30.86 14.53
CA ILE A 22 -9.13 -32.30 14.74
C ILE A 22 -10.54 -32.73 14.32
N LYS A 23 -11.55 -31.84 14.37
CA LYS A 23 -12.90 -32.14 13.87
C LYS A 23 -12.92 -32.36 12.36
N ALA A 24 -12.12 -31.60 11.61
CA ALA A 24 -12.03 -31.73 10.16
C ALA A 24 -11.12 -32.89 9.72
N TYR A 25 -10.02 -33.13 10.45
CA TYR A 25 -8.97 -34.09 10.05
C TYR A 25 -8.93 -35.36 10.89
N ARG A 26 -9.97 -35.63 11.69
CA ARG A 26 -9.99 -36.72 12.68
C ARG A 26 -9.57 -38.07 12.10
N THR A 27 -10.19 -38.47 10.99
CA THR A 27 -9.95 -39.79 10.38
C THR A 27 -8.50 -39.96 9.96
N LEU A 28 -7.92 -38.94 9.30
CA LEU A 28 -6.53 -38.95 8.85
C LEU A 28 -5.56 -38.99 10.04
N PHE A 29 -5.82 -38.18 11.06
CA PHE A 29 -5.01 -38.16 12.28
C PHE A 29 -5.07 -39.49 13.03
N MET A 30 -6.26 -40.07 13.18
CA MET A 30 -6.43 -41.36 13.88
C MET A 30 -5.72 -42.49 13.14
N ASN A 31 -5.85 -42.57 11.82
CA ASN A 31 -5.21 -43.62 11.04
C ASN A 31 -3.68 -43.55 11.08
N THR A 32 -3.10 -42.35 11.06
CA THR A 32 -1.64 -42.19 10.98
C THR A 32 -0.94 -42.10 12.34
N ILE A 33 -1.63 -41.61 13.37
CA ILE A 33 -1.05 -41.31 14.69
C ILE A 33 -1.93 -41.84 15.83
N GLY A 34 -3.22 -41.50 15.84
CA GLY A 34 -4.11 -41.73 16.99
C GLY A 34 -4.27 -43.21 17.36
N ASN A 35 -4.51 -44.08 16.39
CA ASN A 35 -4.70 -45.52 16.62
C ASN A 35 -3.45 -46.16 17.24
N ALA A 36 -2.26 -45.83 16.71
CA ALA A 36 -0.99 -46.30 17.26
C ALA A 36 -0.72 -45.83 18.69
N LEU A 37 -1.25 -44.67 19.09
CA LEU A 37 -1.18 -44.20 20.48
C LEU A 37 -2.18 -44.93 21.38
N LEU A 38 -3.38 -45.21 20.88
CA LEU A 38 -4.42 -45.92 21.63
C LEU A 38 -4.08 -47.41 21.82
N GLU A 39 -3.35 -48.03 20.90
CA GLU A 39 -2.77 -49.37 21.07
C GLU A 39 -1.85 -49.48 22.30
N ARG A 40 -1.39 -48.33 22.85
CA ARG A 40 -0.56 -48.25 24.05
C ARG A 40 -1.27 -47.49 25.18
N PRO A 41 -2.23 -48.12 25.88
CA PRO A 41 -3.07 -47.43 26.87
C PRO A 41 -2.31 -46.85 28.06
N ALA A 42 -1.13 -47.41 28.42
CA ALA A 42 -0.35 -46.91 29.55
C ALA A 42 0.36 -45.57 29.30
N THR A 43 0.69 -45.24 28.04
CA THR A 43 1.51 -44.06 27.71
C THR A 43 0.95 -43.21 26.57
N GLY A 44 0.38 -43.84 25.54
CA GLY A 44 -0.14 -43.14 24.37
C GLY A 44 -1.52 -42.52 24.61
N ALA A 45 -2.45 -43.24 25.23
CA ALA A 45 -3.79 -42.72 25.52
C ALA A 45 -3.78 -41.48 26.46
N PRO A 46 -3.02 -41.44 27.57
CA PRO A 46 -2.89 -40.23 28.39
C PRO A 46 -2.26 -39.05 27.64
N TRP A 47 -1.28 -39.32 26.77
CA TRP A 47 -0.65 -38.28 25.95
C TRP A 47 -1.64 -37.70 24.92
N PHE A 48 -2.45 -38.54 24.29
CA PHE A 48 -3.46 -38.10 23.34
C PHE A 48 -4.53 -37.23 24.02
N ALA A 49 -5.06 -37.66 25.16
CA ALA A 49 -6.00 -36.88 25.96
C ALA A 49 -5.39 -35.54 26.41
N TYR A 50 -4.11 -35.53 26.79
CA TYR A 50 -3.40 -34.29 27.10
C TYR A 50 -3.37 -33.34 25.89
N VAL A 51 -3.00 -33.82 24.69
CA VAL A 51 -2.92 -32.98 23.49
C VAL A 51 -4.27 -32.41 23.09
N GLU A 52 -5.36 -33.18 23.21
CA GLU A 52 -6.73 -32.71 22.96
C GLU A 52 -7.17 -31.62 23.93
N ALA A 53 -6.80 -31.72 25.20
CA ALA A 53 -7.13 -30.73 26.21
C ALA A 53 -6.13 -29.56 26.29
N HIS A 54 -5.00 -29.61 25.58
CA HIS A 54 -3.93 -28.64 25.74
C HIS A 54 -4.21 -27.35 24.96
N THR A 55 -4.19 -26.22 25.67
CA THR A 55 -4.20 -24.90 25.04
C THR A 55 -2.78 -24.51 24.64
N TRP A 56 -2.56 -24.33 23.35
CA TRP A 56 -1.26 -23.99 22.80
C TRP A 56 -1.06 -22.47 22.77
N THR A 57 0.13 -21.99 23.14
CA THR A 57 0.51 -20.58 22.96
C THR A 57 0.73 -20.27 21.49
N SER A 58 0.17 -19.17 20.98
CA SER A 58 0.43 -18.70 19.61
C SER A 58 1.92 -18.44 19.38
N VAL A 59 2.41 -18.78 18.19
CA VAL A 59 3.80 -18.51 17.78
C VAL A 59 3.77 -17.68 16.51
N ASP A 60 4.81 -16.87 16.29
CA ASP A 60 4.98 -16.13 15.04
C ASP A 60 4.91 -17.06 13.82
N ASN A 61 4.24 -16.57 12.78
CA ASN A 61 4.12 -17.28 11.52
C ASN A 61 5.49 -17.50 10.87
N GLN A 62 5.70 -18.71 10.34
CA GLN A 62 6.87 -18.98 9.50
C GLN A 62 6.73 -18.31 8.14
N TRP A 63 7.86 -17.91 7.56
CA TRP A 63 7.89 -17.39 6.19
C TRP A 63 7.51 -18.50 5.21
N ALA A 64 6.64 -18.19 4.26
CA ALA A 64 6.04 -19.15 3.35
C ALA A 64 5.64 -18.46 2.05
N ASN A 65 6.08 -18.98 0.90
CA ASN A 65 5.71 -18.41 -0.40
C ASN A 65 4.42 -18.97 -1.02
N TYR A 66 3.62 -19.67 -0.22
CA TYR A 66 2.28 -20.15 -0.61
C TYR A 66 1.16 -19.41 0.14
N ARG A 67 1.51 -18.44 1.00
CA ARG A 67 0.52 -17.68 1.76
C ARG A 67 0.22 -16.36 1.06
N GLY A 68 -1.07 -16.09 0.94
CA GLY A 68 -1.55 -14.80 0.46
C GLY A 68 -1.41 -13.72 1.52
N ILE A 69 -1.36 -12.46 1.08
CA ILE A 69 -1.45 -11.29 1.94
C ILE A 69 -2.60 -10.42 1.45
N GLN A 70 -3.38 -9.88 2.39
CA GLN A 70 -4.41 -8.90 2.09
C GLN A 70 -4.20 -7.70 3.01
N GLU A 71 -4.10 -6.53 2.40
CA GLU A 71 -3.94 -5.26 3.08
C GLU A 71 -5.04 -4.31 2.61
N THR A 72 -5.71 -3.70 3.57
CA THR A 72 -6.85 -2.82 3.34
C THR A 72 -6.64 -1.49 4.04
N ILE A 73 -7.00 -0.40 3.36
CA ILE A 73 -7.15 0.92 3.99
C ILE A 73 -8.63 1.18 4.25
N SER A 74 -8.92 1.90 5.33
CA SER A 74 -10.27 2.42 5.58
C SER A 74 -10.36 3.88 5.14
N VAL A 75 -11.39 4.23 4.38
CA VAL A 75 -11.65 5.59 3.92
C VAL A 75 -12.97 6.07 4.50
N THR A 76 -12.94 7.17 5.24
CA THR A 76 -14.13 7.79 5.83
C THR A 76 -14.50 9.07 5.09
N ASN A 77 -15.75 9.15 4.63
CA ASN A 77 -16.28 10.31 3.91
C ASN A 77 -16.88 11.38 4.86
N ALA A 78 -17.31 12.52 4.30
CA ALA A 78 -17.91 13.61 5.07
C ALA A 78 -19.26 13.27 5.73
N LEU A 79 -19.92 12.17 5.33
CA LEU A 79 -21.14 11.66 5.96
C LEU A 79 -20.83 10.74 7.16
N GLY A 80 -19.55 10.41 7.39
CA GLY A 80 -19.13 9.46 8.42
C GLY A 80 -19.27 7.99 8.00
N THR A 81 -19.50 7.72 6.71
CA THR A 81 -19.50 6.36 6.18
C THR A 81 -18.07 5.92 5.91
N THR A 82 -17.68 4.77 6.46
CA THR A 82 -16.37 4.16 6.25
C THR A 82 -16.47 3.04 5.22
N THR A 83 -15.66 3.13 4.16
CA THR A 83 -15.50 2.10 3.14
C THR A 83 -14.09 1.55 3.18
N THR A 84 -13.93 0.23 3.07
CA THR A 84 -12.61 -0.42 3.03
C THR A 84 -12.18 -0.64 1.59
N ILE A 85 -10.96 -0.20 1.25
CA ILE A 85 -10.35 -0.40 -0.06
C ILE A 85 -9.19 -1.37 0.09
N GLN A 86 -9.15 -2.41 -0.74
CA GLN A 86 -8.00 -3.31 -0.78
C GLN A 86 -6.86 -2.65 -1.57
N ILE A 87 -5.73 -2.41 -0.90
CA ILE A 87 -4.55 -1.79 -1.52
C ILE A 87 -3.51 -2.82 -1.94
N LYS A 88 -3.51 -3.99 -1.30
CA LYS A 88 -2.64 -5.10 -1.65
C LYS A 88 -3.40 -6.40 -1.44
N ALA A 89 -3.52 -7.20 -2.49
CA ALA A 89 -4.10 -8.52 -2.38
C ALA A 89 -3.25 -9.47 -3.22
N THR A 90 -2.61 -10.41 -2.55
CA THR A 90 -1.99 -11.58 -3.18
C THR A 90 -2.80 -12.78 -2.71
N PRO A 91 -3.62 -13.40 -3.58
CA PRO A 91 -4.43 -14.54 -3.17
C PRO A 91 -3.53 -15.73 -2.84
N SER A 92 -3.95 -16.56 -1.87
CA SER A 92 -3.24 -17.79 -1.50
C SER A 92 -3.29 -18.87 -2.60
N ALA A 93 -4.24 -18.78 -3.55
CA ALA A 93 -4.64 -19.89 -4.42
C ALA A 93 -3.89 -20.01 -5.76
N GLN A 94 -2.94 -19.12 -6.11
CA GLN A 94 -2.42 -19.06 -7.49
C GLN A 94 -0.99 -19.54 -7.73
N PHE A 95 -0.26 -19.97 -6.71
CA PHE A 95 1.17 -20.21 -6.91
C PHE A 95 1.55 -21.59 -7.44
N GLY A 96 0.71 -22.64 -7.34
CA GLY A 96 0.93 -23.91 -8.05
C GLY A 96 2.37 -24.46 -7.90
N SER A 97 3.14 -24.47 -9.00
CA SER A 97 4.56 -24.87 -9.02
C SER A 97 5.52 -23.91 -8.28
N MET A 98 5.10 -22.68 -7.99
CA MET A 98 5.82 -21.67 -7.19
C MET A 98 5.70 -21.89 -5.68
N TRP A 99 5.04 -22.96 -5.20
CA TRP A 99 5.05 -23.36 -3.79
C TRP A 99 6.38 -23.98 -3.35
N THR A 100 7.49 -23.33 -3.68
CA THR A 100 8.83 -23.89 -3.50
C THR A 100 9.23 -23.96 -2.04
N SER A 101 8.70 -23.12 -1.13
CA SER A 101 8.95 -23.24 0.32
C SER A 101 8.37 -24.51 0.96
N THR A 102 7.33 -25.12 0.39
CA THR A 102 6.74 -26.39 0.88
C THR A 102 7.73 -27.56 0.84
N THR A 103 8.82 -27.40 0.09
CA THR A 103 9.91 -28.36 0.01
C THR A 103 10.80 -28.39 1.26
N LEU A 104 10.92 -27.25 1.94
CA LEU A 104 11.75 -27.06 3.11
C LEU A 104 10.98 -27.34 4.38
N PHE A 105 9.69 -27.04 4.39
CA PHE A 105 8.76 -27.43 5.44
C PHE A 105 7.42 -27.82 4.83
N GLY A 106 6.98 -29.04 5.08
CA GLY A 106 5.63 -29.48 4.74
C GLY A 106 4.67 -29.10 5.86
N SER A 107 3.40 -28.81 5.55
CA SER A 107 2.38 -28.80 6.61
C SER A 107 2.31 -30.19 7.25
N PHE A 108 1.93 -30.26 8.53
CA PHE A 108 1.73 -31.55 9.20
C PHE A 108 0.72 -32.45 8.49
N GLU A 109 -0.22 -31.85 7.76
CA GLU A 109 -1.15 -32.55 6.87
C GLU A 109 -0.42 -33.33 5.76
N ASN A 110 0.62 -32.76 5.15
CA ASN A 110 1.41 -33.45 4.13
C ASN A 110 2.12 -34.68 4.69
N ASP A 111 2.61 -34.62 5.94
CA ASP A 111 3.24 -35.77 6.59
C ASP A 111 2.24 -36.92 6.78
N MET A 112 1.01 -36.62 7.16
CA MET A 112 -0.05 -37.62 7.32
C MET A 112 -0.55 -38.14 5.96
N CYS A 113 -0.73 -37.27 4.97
CA CYS A 113 -1.13 -37.64 3.61
C CYS A 113 -0.07 -38.46 2.87
N ALA A 114 1.21 -38.35 3.25
CA ALA A 114 2.28 -39.16 2.70
C ALA A 114 2.25 -40.63 3.17
N MET A 115 1.53 -40.93 4.25
CA MET A 115 1.33 -42.31 4.71
C MET A 115 0.32 -43.02 3.82
N THR A 116 0.64 -44.23 3.38
CA THR A 116 -0.20 -45.03 2.51
C THR A 116 -0.55 -46.37 3.15
N GLY A 117 -1.82 -46.76 3.14
CA GLY A 117 -2.27 -48.00 3.78
C GLY A 117 -2.22 -47.93 5.31
N ASN A 118 -1.63 -48.94 5.95
CA ASN A 118 -1.59 -49.08 7.42
C ASN A 118 -0.28 -48.54 8.04
N GLU A 119 0.37 -47.58 7.39
CA GLU A 119 1.61 -46.94 7.85
C GLU A 119 1.33 -45.91 8.97
N SER A 120 2.22 -45.83 9.97
CA SER A 120 2.11 -44.86 11.06
C SER A 120 3.34 -43.96 11.19
N LEU A 121 3.12 -42.72 11.65
CA LEU A 121 4.17 -41.75 11.98
C LEU A 121 4.72 -41.91 13.42
N VAL A 122 4.13 -42.81 14.21
CA VAL A 122 4.54 -43.10 15.58
C VAL A 122 5.69 -44.09 15.55
N ARG A 123 6.89 -43.64 15.92
CA ARG A 123 8.14 -44.43 15.89
C ARG A 123 8.08 -45.77 16.60
N GLU A 124 7.24 -45.87 17.63
CA GLU A 124 7.12 -47.07 18.45
C GLU A 124 6.00 -48.01 17.98
N SER A 125 5.26 -47.65 16.92
CA SER A 125 4.25 -48.53 16.33
C SER A 125 4.91 -49.64 15.51
N GLY A 126 4.21 -50.78 15.37
CA GLY A 126 4.68 -51.91 14.54
C GLY A 126 4.75 -51.58 13.04
N ASN A 127 4.01 -50.57 12.59
CA ASN A 127 3.91 -50.17 11.19
C ASN A 127 4.56 -48.80 10.92
N PHE A 128 5.56 -48.42 11.71
CA PHE A 128 6.27 -47.16 11.52
C PHE A 128 6.99 -47.12 10.17
N SER A 129 6.72 -46.08 9.37
CA SER A 129 7.33 -45.91 8.04
C SER A 129 7.81 -44.48 7.82
N VAL A 130 9.01 -44.31 7.24
CA VAL A 130 9.57 -43.02 6.80
C VAL A 130 10.26 -43.23 5.47
N ARG A 131 9.86 -42.48 4.44
CA ARG A 131 10.43 -42.61 3.09
C ARG A 131 11.62 -41.66 2.91
N PRO A 132 12.83 -42.15 2.55
CA PRO A 132 13.98 -41.28 2.32
C PRO A 132 13.87 -40.50 1.01
N THR A 133 14.34 -39.24 1.02
CA THR A 133 14.35 -38.33 -0.13
C THR A 133 15.48 -38.63 -1.13
N ARG A 134 15.23 -38.40 -2.44
CA ARG A 134 16.17 -38.67 -3.57
C ARG A 134 17.51 -37.92 -3.47
N MET A 135 18.53 -38.47 -4.13
CA MET A 135 19.99 -38.22 -4.08
C MET A 135 20.48 -36.74 -4.04
N ARG A 136 19.81 -35.76 -4.68
CA ARG A 136 20.18 -34.33 -4.58
C ARG A 136 19.75 -33.64 -3.29
N SER A 137 18.81 -34.25 -2.57
CA SER A 137 18.46 -33.83 -1.22
C SER A 137 19.58 -34.14 -0.22
N LYS A 138 20.58 -34.96 -0.60
CA LYS A 138 21.58 -35.48 0.32
C LYS A 138 22.55 -34.41 0.83
N PHE A 139 23.02 -33.49 -0.01
CA PHE A 139 23.94 -32.45 0.46
C PHE A 139 23.25 -31.40 1.35
N ILE A 140 22.01 -30.99 1.00
CA ILE A 140 21.18 -30.13 1.87
C ILE A 140 20.88 -30.84 3.19
N HIS A 141 20.51 -32.12 3.10
CA HIS A 141 20.29 -33.00 4.25
C HIS A 141 21.51 -33.07 5.16
N ASP A 142 22.68 -33.39 4.61
CA ASP A 142 23.89 -33.68 5.38
C ASP A 142 24.51 -32.40 5.99
N GLN A 143 24.37 -31.23 5.35
CA GLN A 143 25.01 -29.98 5.81
C GLN A 143 24.07 -29.09 6.63
N VAL A 144 22.80 -28.96 6.23
CA VAL A 144 21.88 -28.00 6.86
C VAL A 144 20.83 -28.71 7.69
N GLY A 145 20.19 -29.75 7.13
CA GLY A 145 19.19 -30.52 7.83
C GLY A 145 18.19 -31.21 6.91
N TRP A 146 17.35 -32.05 7.51
CA TRP A 146 16.35 -32.84 6.79
C TRP A 146 15.31 -31.96 6.07
N LEU A 147 15.11 -32.16 4.76
CA LEU A 147 14.09 -31.45 3.98
C LEU A 147 12.68 -31.75 4.49
N GLY A 148 11.86 -30.72 4.65
CA GLY A 148 10.57 -30.81 5.33
C GLY A 148 10.64 -30.45 6.82
N ASN A 149 11.84 -30.22 7.36
CA ASN A 149 12.09 -29.89 8.76
C ASN A 149 12.92 -28.60 8.91
N PHE A 150 12.69 -27.60 8.07
CA PHE A 150 13.32 -26.28 8.19
C PHE A 150 12.38 -25.27 8.83
N ASP A 151 12.90 -24.45 9.73
CA ASP A 151 12.20 -23.28 10.24
C ASP A 151 12.60 -22.06 9.43
N LEU A 152 11.66 -21.52 8.65
CA LEU A 152 11.86 -20.29 7.89
C LEU A 152 11.33 -19.11 8.68
N LYS A 153 12.21 -18.17 9.03
CA LYS A 153 11.84 -16.94 9.75
C LYS A 153 12.25 -15.71 8.98
N PHE A 154 11.29 -14.82 8.74
CA PHE A 154 11.55 -13.51 8.19
C PHE A 154 12.44 -12.71 9.14
N ILE A 155 13.45 -12.04 8.59
CA ILE A 155 14.36 -11.15 9.32
C ILE A 155 14.04 -9.72 8.86
N PRO A 156 13.55 -8.85 9.75
CA PRO A 156 13.35 -7.44 9.41
C PRO A 156 14.71 -6.72 9.29
N PRO A 157 14.82 -5.69 8.43
CA PRO A 157 16.01 -4.84 8.38
C PRO A 157 16.34 -4.27 9.77
N PRO A 158 17.61 -4.28 10.20
CA PRO A 158 17.99 -3.73 11.49
C PRO A 158 17.76 -2.21 11.49
N GLN A 159 17.39 -1.66 12.65
CA GLN A 159 17.12 -0.24 12.81
C GLN A 159 18.32 0.65 12.43
N SER A 160 19.55 0.16 12.61
CA SER A 160 20.77 0.84 12.16
C SER A 160 20.78 1.04 10.63
N LEU A 161 20.37 0.04 9.86
CA LEU A 161 20.29 0.10 8.40
C LEU A 161 19.14 1.00 7.94
N LEU A 162 18.00 0.95 8.63
CA LEU A 162 16.86 1.83 8.33
C LEU A 162 17.18 3.31 8.59
N ARG A 163 17.97 3.62 9.63
CA ARG A 163 18.45 4.99 9.91
C ARG A 163 19.44 5.50 8.87
N LEU A 164 20.15 4.59 8.19
CA LEU A 164 21.04 4.92 7.08
C LEU A 164 20.28 5.13 5.77
N SER A 165 18.95 4.93 5.74
CA SER A 165 18.18 5.21 4.53
C SER A 165 18.26 6.71 4.20
N MET A 166 18.92 7.02 3.07
CA MET A 166 19.10 8.37 2.55
C MET A 166 18.03 8.89 1.56
N PRO A 167 16.78 8.36 1.44
CA PRO A 167 15.85 8.83 0.42
C PRO A 167 15.61 10.35 0.45
N SER A 168 15.47 10.95 1.63
CA SER A 168 15.13 12.38 1.75
C SER A 168 16.26 13.32 1.33
N ALA A 169 17.51 13.03 1.74
CA ALA A 169 18.68 13.82 1.36
C ALA A 169 18.94 13.73 -0.14
N VAL A 170 18.82 12.52 -0.70
CA VAL A 170 18.99 12.28 -2.14
C VAL A 170 17.86 12.94 -2.95
N VAL A 171 16.60 12.83 -2.51
CA VAL A 171 15.46 13.50 -3.17
C VAL A 171 15.62 15.02 -3.12
N CYS A 172 16.09 15.59 -2.01
CA CYS A 172 16.37 17.02 -1.91
C CYS A 172 17.46 17.45 -2.92
N GLN A 173 18.51 16.65 -3.10
CA GLN A 173 19.55 16.91 -4.11
C GLN A 173 19.03 16.74 -5.54
N LEU A 174 18.18 15.73 -5.81
CA LEU A 174 17.53 15.58 -7.12
C LEU A 174 16.67 16.79 -7.49
N GLN A 175 16.01 17.40 -6.50
CA GLN A 175 15.17 18.58 -6.72
C GLN A 175 15.98 19.87 -6.88
N SER A 176 17.06 20.02 -6.11
CA SER A 176 17.84 21.26 -6.02
C SER A 176 19.04 21.34 -6.98
N ASN A 177 19.55 20.21 -7.47
CA ASN A 177 20.76 20.13 -8.29
C ASN A 177 20.49 19.34 -9.59
N SER A 178 20.34 20.06 -10.70
CA SER A 178 20.09 19.46 -12.01
C SER A 178 21.26 18.61 -12.53
N ALA A 179 22.49 18.92 -12.11
CA ALA A 179 23.65 18.10 -12.46
C ALA A 179 23.60 16.74 -11.75
N PHE A 180 23.27 16.72 -10.45
CA PHE A 180 23.03 15.49 -9.68
C PHE A 180 21.90 14.65 -10.28
N ALA A 181 20.79 15.29 -10.67
CA ALA A 181 19.65 14.61 -11.31
C ALA A 181 20.02 13.95 -12.65
N SER A 182 20.86 14.60 -13.47
CA SER A 182 21.30 14.04 -14.76
C SER A 182 22.17 12.78 -14.62
N THR A 183 22.86 12.64 -13.49
CA THR A 183 23.72 11.50 -13.15
C THR A 183 22.98 10.34 -12.47
N PHE A 184 21.71 10.50 -12.11
CA PHE A 184 21.00 9.61 -11.16
C PHE A 184 20.12 8.52 -11.81
N ALA A 185 20.18 8.36 -13.13
CA ALA A 185 19.39 7.35 -13.86
C ALA A 185 19.77 5.90 -13.47
N PRO A 186 18.89 4.89 -13.70
CA PRO A 186 19.28 3.49 -13.59
C PRO A 186 20.47 3.22 -14.51
N LEU A 187 21.55 2.68 -13.93
CA LEU A 187 22.85 2.61 -14.57
C LEU A 187 23.01 1.33 -15.42
N GLY A 188 22.31 0.25 -15.06
CA GLY A 188 22.20 -0.96 -15.88
C GLY A 188 22.15 -2.24 -15.06
N THR A 189 22.39 -3.38 -15.72
CA THR A 189 22.45 -4.70 -15.09
C THR A 189 23.81 -5.34 -15.33
N LEU A 190 24.44 -5.84 -14.27
CA LEU A 190 25.75 -6.48 -14.32
C LEU A 190 25.62 -7.97 -14.04
N LEU A 191 26.40 -8.78 -14.76
CA LEU A 191 26.64 -10.17 -14.41
C LEU A 191 27.84 -10.22 -13.46
N LEU A 192 27.65 -10.86 -12.31
CA LEU A 192 28.65 -10.87 -11.25
C LEU A 192 28.97 -12.29 -10.83
N THR A 193 30.25 -12.53 -10.63
CA THR A 193 30.75 -13.77 -10.00
C THR A 193 31.61 -13.36 -8.82
N PRO A 194 31.23 -13.70 -7.58
CA PRO A 194 32.05 -13.46 -6.41
C PRO A 194 33.46 -14.06 -6.58
N PRO A 195 34.51 -13.42 -6.05
CA PRO A 195 35.90 -13.82 -6.32
C PRO A 195 36.17 -15.29 -5.98
N GLN A 196 35.59 -15.79 -4.89
CA GLN A 196 35.74 -17.19 -4.49
C GLN A 196 35.15 -18.18 -5.50
N TRP A 197 34.16 -17.78 -6.28
CA TRP A 197 33.47 -18.61 -7.28
C TRP A 197 33.96 -18.36 -8.70
N ASN A 198 35.00 -17.53 -8.87
CA ASN A 198 35.57 -17.18 -10.16
C ASN A 198 36.63 -18.22 -10.62
N ASP A 199 36.27 -19.50 -10.54
CA ASP A 199 37.09 -20.62 -11.03
C ASP A 199 36.31 -21.33 -12.15
N PRO A 200 36.85 -21.39 -13.38
CA PRO A 200 36.16 -21.98 -14.53
C PRO A 200 35.95 -23.51 -14.39
N THR A 201 36.61 -24.17 -13.44
CA THR A 201 36.43 -25.60 -13.17
C THR A 201 35.23 -25.88 -12.26
N MET A 202 34.67 -24.85 -11.62
CA MET A 202 33.50 -24.98 -10.75
C MET A 202 32.22 -25.06 -11.57
N ALA A 203 31.30 -25.92 -11.12
CA ALA A 203 29.95 -26.01 -11.66
C ALA A 203 28.92 -25.78 -10.56
N PHE A 204 27.92 -24.96 -10.87
CA PHE A 204 26.88 -24.52 -9.94
C PHE A 204 25.56 -25.21 -10.26
N TYR A 205 24.91 -25.77 -9.24
CA TYR A 205 23.66 -26.52 -9.40
C TYR A 205 22.41 -25.70 -9.05
N GLY A 206 22.56 -24.60 -8.32
CA GLY A 206 21.45 -23.77 -7.83
C GLY A 206 21.94 -22.69 -6.87
N GLY A 207 21.15 -21.63 -6.69
CA GLY A 207 21.36 -20.61 -5.65
C GLY A 207 20.27 -20.60 -4.56
N SER A 208 19.20 -21.37 -4.73
CA SER A 208 18.07 -21.47 -3.80
C SER A 208 17.97 -22.87 -3.21
N LEU A 209 17.86 -22.97 -1.87
CA LEU A 209 17.64 -24.24 -1.17
C LEU A 209 16.25 -24.84 -1.45
N MET A 210 15.31 -24.04 -1.96
CA MET A 210 13.95 -24.48 -2.28
C MET A 210 13.89 -25.27 -3.60
N CYS A 211 14.94 -25.17 -4.44
CA CYS A 211 15.01 -25.83 -5.74
C CYS A 211 15.68 -27.20 -5.64
N LYS A 212 14.87 -28.27 -5.70
CA LYS A 212 15.33 -29.67 -5.56
C LYS A 212 16.11 -30.21 -6.78
N SER A 213 16.02 -29.54 -7.92
CA SER A 213 16.55 -30.03 -9.19
C SER A 213 17.07 -28.89 -10.06
N GLY A 214 18.26 -29.06 -10.62
CA GLY A 214 18.86 -28.15 -11.61
C GLY A 214 20.10 -28.77 -12.24
N VAL A 215 20.40 -28.56 -13.52
CA VAL A 215 21.62 -29.13 -14.14
C VAL A 215 22.87 -28.35 -13.73
N ALA A 216 24.05 -28.93 -13.90
CA ALA A 216 25.31 -28.24 -13.63
C ALA A 216 25.45 -27.05 -14.61
N GLN A 217 25.69 -25.85 -14.09
CA GLN A 217 25.84 -24.63 -14.88
C GLN A 217 27.23 -24.01 -14.65
N PRO A 218 27.83 -23.36 -15.65
CA PRO A 218 29.14 -22.69 -15.52
C PRO A 218 29.05 -21.30 -14.87
N TYR A 219 27.87 -20.91 -14.35
CA TYR A 219 27.61 -19.59 -13.79
C TYR A 219 26.89 -19.69 -12.44
N VAL A 220 27.13 -18.69 -11.59
CA VAL A 220 26.44 -18.51 -10.30
C VAL A 220 24.97 -18.18 -10.58
N GLN A 221 24.06 -18.72 -9.78
CA GLN A 221 22.61 -18.52 -9.91
C GLN A 221 22.09 -17.61 -8.80
N PRO A 222 20.98 -16.88 -9.00
CA PRO A 222 20.41 -16.03 -7.96
C PRO A 222 19.97 -16.84 -6.74
N SER A 223 19.86 -16.14 -5.60
CA SER A 223 19.37 -16.75 -4.36
C SER A 223 17.87 -17.10 -4.45
N PHE A 224 17.26 -17.44 -3.32
CA PHE A 224 15.83 -17.71 -3.27
C PHE A 224 14.98 -16.46 -3.58
N GLY A 225 13.72 -16.68 -3.95
CA GLY A 225 12.71 -15.63 -4.02
C GLY A 225 11.31 -16.20 -3.77
N PHE A 226 10.39 -15.32 -3.42
CA PHE A 226 8.99 -15.64 -3.16
C PHE A 226 8.32 -16.19 -4.43
N ASP A 227 8.60 -15.61 -5.59
CA ASP A 227 8.02 -15.95 -6.91
C ASP A 227 8.81 -17.00 -7.69
N ASP A 228 9.86 -17.59 -7.10
CA ASP A 228 10.69 -18.60 -7.77
C ASP A 228 9.95 -19.95 -7.90
N SER A 229 9.76 -20.39 -9.14
CA SER A 229 9.17 -21.69 -9.50
C SER A 229 10.20 -22.82 -9.64
N CYS A 230 11.50 -22.52 -9.53
CA CYS A 230 12.59 -23.46 -9.79
C CYS A 230 12.57 -24.10 -11.19
N SER A 231 11.87 -23.51 -12.17
CA SER A 231 11.74 -24.08 -13.52
C SER A 231 12.88 -23.70 -14.47
N SER A 232 13.61 -22.63 -14.19
CA SER A 232 14.72 -22.15 -15.03
C SER A 232 15.93 -21.76 -14.19
N GLN A 233 17.11 -22.25 -14.57
CA GLN A 233 18.38 -21.80 -14.00
C GLN A 233 18.83 -20.55 -14.77
N ARG A 234 18.99 -19.43 -14.06
CA ARG A 234 19.39 -18.14 -14.62
C ARG A 234 20.68 -17.69 -13.98
N PRO A 235 21.53 -16.92 -14.67
CA PRO A 235 22.75 -16.42 -14.08
C PRO A 235 22.45 -15.27 -13.09
N TYR A 236 23.27 -15.16 -12.05
CA TYR A 236 23.16 -14.12 -11.04
C TYR A 236 23.46 -12.76 -11.66
N THR A 237 22.45 -11.90 -11.64
CA THR A 237 22.53 -10.54 -12.12
C THR A 237 22.19 -9.58 -11.00
N GLN A 238 22.80 -8.40 -11.06
CA GLN A 238 22.50 -7.34 -10.14
C GLN A 238 22.24 -6.04 -10.89
N VAL A 239 21.11 -5.41 -10.57
CA VAL A 239 20.74 -4.11 -11.10
C VAL A 239 21.51 -3.03 -10.34
N TRP A 240 22.16 -2.14 -11.06
CA TRP A 240 22.81 -0.96 -10.52
C TRP A 240 21.88 0.24 -10.67
N ASP A 241 21.09 0.52 -9.65
CA ASP A 241 20.27 1.74 -9.58
C ASP A 241 20.98 2.88 -8.84
N GLY A 242 20.65 4.13 -9.20
CA GLY A 242 21.33 5.31 -8.66
C GLY A 242 21.27 5.43 -7.13
N LEU A 243 20.12 5.13 -6.51
CA LEU A 243 19.95 5.19 -5.05
C LEU A 243 20.84 4.15 -4.34
N SER A 244 20.76 2.90 -4.75
CA SER A 244 21.53 1.80 -4.14
C SER A 244 23.03 1.97 -4.33
N GLN A 245 23.47 2.48 -5.48
CA GLN A 245 24.89 2.74 -5.72
C GLN A 245 25.40 3.89 -4.87
N VAL A 246 24.70 5.02 -4.84
CA VAL A 246 25.10 6.16 -4.01
C VAL A 246 25.18 5.74 -2.55
N PHE A 247 24.21 4.97 -2.07
CA PHE A 247 24.27 4.38 -0.74
C PHE A 247 25.52 3.50 -0.56
N ALA A 248 25.79 2.56 -1.46
CA ALA A 248 26.93 1.65 -1.33
C ALA A 248 28.29 2.37 -1.34
N PHE A 249 28.45 3.41 -2.15
CA PHE A 249 29.68 4.20 -2.18
C PHE A 249 29.82 5.15 -0.98
N THR A 250 28.71 5.72 -0.48
CA THR A 250 28.73 6.39 0.84
C THR A 250 29.08 5.40 1.94
N ALA A 251 28.66 4.13 1.81
CA ALA A 251 28.91 3.12 2.81
C ALA A 251 30.36 2.60 2.83
N LEU A 252 31.08 2.81 1.74
CA LEU A 252 32.49 2.45 1.56
C LEU A 252 33.44 3.64 1.74
N ASP A 253 32.96 4.74 2.31
CA ASP A 253 33.72 5.97 2.55
C ASP A 253 34.36 6.55 1.27
N GLY A 254 33.70 6.38 0.12
CA GLY A 254 34.16 6.93 -1.17
C GLY A 254 35.48 6.35 -1.70
N ASN A 255 35.93 5.19 -1.20
CA ASN A 255 37.22 4.63 -1.60
C ASN A 255 37.21 4.13 -3.07
N ARG A 256 37.81 4.92 -3.97
CA ARG A 256 37.92 4.62 -5.42
C ARG A 256 38.65 3.31 -5.71
N SER A 257 39.55 2.86 -4.83
CA SER A 257 40.26 1.60 -5.03
C SER A 257 39.33 0.38 -4.93
N GLY A 258 38.30 0.46 -4.07
CA GLY A 258 37.26 -0.55 -3.96
C GLY A 258 36.39 -0.67 -5.22
N ALA A 259 36.14 0.45 -5.92
CA ALA A 259 35.38 0.46 -7.17
C ALA A 259 36.07 -0.32 -8.31
N ASN A 260 37.38 -0.11 -8.48
CA ASN A 260 38.15 -0.79 -9.51
C ASN A 260 38.22 -2.30 -9.24
N ALA A 261 38.45 -2.68 -7.98
CA ALA A 261 38.44 -4.08 -7.58
C ALA A 261 37.06 -4.72 -7.78
N ALA A 262 35.97 -4.05 -7.38
CA ALA A 262 34.61 -4.56 -7.59
C ALA A 262 34.28 -4.72 -9.08
N CYS A 263 34.61 -3.76 -9.92
CA CYS A 263 34.35 -3.84 -11.36
C CYS A 263 35.17 -4.91 -12.09
N SER A 264 36.27 -5.38 -11.50
CA SER A 264 37.02 -6.53 -12.03
C SER A 264 36.27 -7.86 -11.90
N LEU A 265 35.23 -7.92 -11.04
CA LEU A 265 34.35 -9.09 -10.89
C LEU A 265 33.29 -9.20 -11.99
N CYS A 266 33.11 -8.15 -12.80
CA CYS A 266 32.19 -8.16 -13.93
C CYS A 266 32.82 -8.89 -15.13
N LEU A 267 31.97 -9.28 -16.10
CA LEU A 267 32.46 -9.78 -17.38
C LEU A 267 33.34 -8.75 -18.09
N ALA A 268 34.33 -9.20 -18.85
CA ALA A 268 35.33 -8.33 -19.50
C ALA A 268 34.71 -7.18 -20.32
N TYR A 269 33.61 -7.43 -21.02
CA TYR A 269 32.90 -6.41 -21.81
C TYR A 269 32.07 -5.42 -20.96
N GLN A 270 31.78 -5.74 -19.70
CA GLN A 270 31.03 -4.89 -18.76
C GLN A 270 31.93 -4.04 -17.87
N ILE A 271 33.25 -4.30 -17.81
CA ILE A 271 34.18 -3.59 -16.92
C ILE A 271 34.15 -2.08 -17.16
N ASN A 272 34.24 -1.64 -18.42
CA ASN A 272 34.22 -0.21 -18.76
C ASN A 272 32.89 0.45 -18.36
N GLY A 273 31.77 -0.24 -18.56
CA GLY A 273 30.46 0.20 -18.11
C GLY A 273 30.40 0.31 -16.59
N CYS A 274 30.84 -0.72 -15.87
CA CYS A 274 30.92 -0.73 -14.42
C CYS A 274 31.76 0.44 -13.87
N LEU A 275 32.95 0.68 -14.43
CA LEU A 275 33.80 1.79 -14.02
C LEU A 275 33.15 3.15 -14.28
N GLN A 276 32.45 3.32 -15.41
CA GLN A 276 31.71 4.54 -15.70
C GLN A 276 30.58 4.76 -14.68
N MET A 277 29.80 3.72 -14.41
CA MET A 277 28.71 3.76 -13.44
C MET A 277 29.22 4.03 -12.01
N ALA A 278 30.36 3.46 -11.62
CA ALA A 278 30.99 3.68 -10.32
C ALA A 278 31.54 5.12 -10.17
N ARG A 279 32.06 5.72 -11.26
CA ARG A 279 32.48 7.14 -11.25
C ARG A 279 31.29 8.06 -11.03
N ILE A 280 30.17 7.78 -11.72
CA ILE A 280 28.92 8.54 -11.59
C ILE A 280 28.40 8.45 -10.15
N ALA A 281 28.34 7.25 -9.59
CA ALA A 281 27.90 7.04 -8.21
C ALA A 281 28.82 7.71 -7.18
N ASN A 282 30.15 7.65 -7.38
CA ASN A 282 31.11 8.35 -6.52
C ASN A 282 30.92 9.88 -6.56
N GLN A 283 30.74 10.46 -7.74
CA GLN A 283 30.48 11.90 -7.89
C GLN A 283 29.20 12.29 -7.13
N ALA A 284 28.13 11.54 -7.31
CA ALA A 284 26.88 11.74 -6.59
C ALA A 284 27.04 11.57 -5.07
N SER A 285 27.78 10.55 -4.61
CA SER A 285 28.03 10.33 -3.17
C SER A 285 28.84 11.44 -2.52
N SER A 286 29.84 12.01 -3.21
CA SER A 286 30.67 13.10 -2.67
C SER A 286 29.90 14.40 -2.42
N GLN A 287 28.71 14.52 -3.02
CA GLN A 287 27.81 15.65 -2.82
C GLN A 287 26.87 15.46 -1.62
N LEU A 288 26.92 14.30 -0.93
CA LEU A 288 26.12 14.00 0.26
C LEU A 288 26.96 14.16 1.53
N LEU A 289 26.52 15.02 2.45
CA LEU A 289 27.08 15.11 3.81
C LEU A 289 26.49 14.00 4.69
N ILE A 290 27.16 12.85 4.80
CA ILE A 290 26.76 11.77 5.70
C ILE A 290 27.94 11.42 6.63
N PRO A 291 27.73 11.29 7.96
CA PRO A 291 28.79 10.92 8.89
C PRO A 291 29.25 9.44 8.72
N PRO A 292 30.57 9.17 8.73
CA PRO A 292 31.15 7.84 8.46
C PRO A 292 31.08 6.81 9.61
N ASP A 293 30.62 7.20 10.81
CA ASP A 293 30.75 6.39 12.05
C ASP A 293 29.85 5.14 12.16
N ALA A 294 29.06 4.78 11.15
CA ALA A 294 28.02 3.74 11.28
C ALA A 294 28.42 2.32 10.81
N MET A 295 29.66 2.11 10.34
CA MET A 295 29.92 1.02 9.37
C MET A 295 31.12 0.15 9.70
N ARG A 296 30.91 -0.85 10.57
CA ARG A 296 31.84 -1.99 10.69
C ARG A 296 31.09 -3.27 11.05
N TRP A 297 31.20 -4.30 10.20
CA TRP A 297 30.89 -5.69 10.55
C TRP A 297 31.79 -6.66 9.75
N ILE A 298 32.11 -7.80 10.37
CA ILE A 298 33.10 -8.82 9.95
C ILE A 298 32.41 -10.19 9.86
N ALA A 299 32.81 -11.05 8.91
CA ALA A 299 32.63 -12.50 8.98
C ALA A 299 33.71 -13.24 8.16
N ASP A 300 34.02 -14.47 8.60
CA ASP A 300 35.11 -15.36 8.14
C ASP A 300 34.57 -16.78 7.86
N VAL A 301 35.48 -17.72 7.59
CA VAL A 301 35.47 -19.21 7.50
C VAL A 301 35.44 -19.91 6.12
N PRO A 302 36.09 -21.10 6.00
CA PRO A 302 36.85 -21.50 4.84
C PRO A 302 36.31 -22.79 4.17
N ARG A 303 37.04 -23.18 3.13
CA ARG A 303 36.70 -24.18 2.12
C ARG A 303 37.12 -25.62 2.46
N ALA A 304 36.30 -26.59 2.04
CA ALA A 304 36.62 -28.02 2.02
C ALA A 304 36.05 -28.72 0.76
N PRO A 305 36.54 -29.93 0.38
CA PRO A 305 36.43 -30.46 -0.97
C PRO A 305 35.45 -31.65 -1.08
N THR A 306 34.16 -31.35 -1.23
CA THR A 306 33.07 -32.26 -1.70
C THR A 306 31.95 -31.36 -2.21
N PRO A 307 31.05 -31.70 -3.16
CA PRO A 307 29.95 -30.79 -3.53
C PRO A 307 29.18 -30.35 -2.28
N TYR A 308 29.28 -29.08 -1.96
CA TYR A 308 28.89 -28.49 -0.69
C TYR A 308 28.13 -27.19 -0.91
N ILE A 309 27.39 -26.78 0.11
CA ILE A 309 26.77 -25.46 0.16
C ILE A 309 27.85 -24.49 0.61
N ASP A 310 28.34 -23.70 -0.34
CA ASP A 310 29.24 -22.58 -0.09
C ASP A 310 28.43 -21.29 0.07
N SER A 311 28.93 -20.34 0.85
CA SER A 311 28.22 -19.07 1.11
C SER A 311 29.15 -17.87 0.98
N GLN A 312 28.70 -16.85 0.25
CA GLN A 312 29.38 -15.56 0.14
C GLN A 312 28.78 -14.58 1.15
N PRO A 313 29.56 -14.04 2.11
CA PRO A 313 29.09 -12.93 2.93
C PRO A 313 28.83 -11.70 2.05
N MET A 314 27.73 -10.98 2.31
CA MET A 314 27.41 -9.77 1.55
C MET A 314 28.42 -8.66 1.85
N VAL A 315 28.78 -8.48 3.13
CA VAL A 315 29.71 -7.42 3.56
C VAL A 315 30.86 -8.07 4.32
N GLN A 316 32.07 -7.97 3.77
CA GLN A 316 33.31 -8.43 4.40
C GLN A 316 34.43 -7.41 4.14
N ALA A 317 35.27 -7.17 5.14
CA ALA A 317 36.44 -6.32 4.97
C ALA A 317 37.38 -6.91 3.89
N ASP A 318 37.94 -6.04 3.06
CA ASP A 318 38.90 -6.39 2.00
C ASP A 318 38.38 -7.31 0.88
N ASP A 319 37.06 -7.56 0.81
CA ASP A 319 36.42 -8.28 -0.30
C ASP A 319 35.91 -7.29 -1.38
N PRO A 320 36.37 -7.40 -2.64
CA PRO A 320 35.85 -6.60 -3.76
C PRO A 320 34.34 -6.73 -3.97
N PHE A 321 33.71 -7.82 -3.52
CA PHE A 321 32.27 -8.04 -3.64
C PHE A 321 31.44 -7.13 -2.71
N THR A 322 32.05 -6.52 -1.68
CA THR A 322 31.34 -5.73 -0.67
C THR A 322 30.59 -4.51 -1.22
N VAL A 323 31.02 -3.92 -2.35
CA VAL A 323 30.26 -2.87 -3.05
C VAL A 323 28.87 -3.38 -3.41
N PHE A 324 28.82 -4.56 -4.03
CA PHE A 324 27.58 -5.22 -4.44
C PHE A 324 26.79 -5.72 -3.23
N GLY A 325 27.47 -6.14 -2.16
CA GLY A 325 26.86 -6.42 -0.87
C GLY A 325 26.06 -5.26 -0.29
N TRP A 326 26.67 -4.07 -0.21
CA TRP A 326 26.01 -2.89 0.35
C TRP A 326 24.79 -2.44 -0.45
N THR A 327 24.83 -2.57 -1.77
CA THR A 327 23.64 -2.32 -2.60
C THR A 327 22.51 -3.29 -2.25
N ALA A 328 22.79 -4.59 -2.07
CA ALA A 328 21.79 -5.57 -1.70
C ALA A 328 21.24 -5.33 -0.28
N MET A 329 22.08 -4.87 0.65
CA MET A 329 21.65 -4.45 1.99
C MET A 329 20.71 -3.23 1.92
N TYR A 330 20.99 -2.25 1.06
CA TYR A 330 20.10 -1.11 0.86
C TYR A 330 18.76 -1.53 0.24
N GLU A 331 18.79 -2.40 -0.77
CA GLU A 331 17.57 -2.96 -1.38
C GLU A 331 16.73 -3.73 -0.35
N TRP A 332 17.36 -4.42 0.61
CA TRP A 332 16.66 -5.02 1.75
C TRP A 332 16.00 -3.99 2.66
N ALA A 333 16.69 -2.87 2.94
CA ALA A 333 16.13 -1.76 3.71
C ALA A 333 14.91 -1.12 3.03
N LEU A 334 14.92 -1.05 1.70
CA LEU A 334 13.81 -0.57 0.88
C LEU A 334 12.67 -1.60 0.70
N GLY A 335 12.82 -2.82 1.20
CA GLY A 335 11.84 -3.90 0.99
C GLY A 335 11.81 -4.46 -0.43
N GLN A 336 12.85 -4.23 -1.23
CA GLN A 336 13.04 -4.82 -2.56
C GLN A 336 13.68 -6.21 -2.50
N ARG A 337 14.21 -6.58 -1.33
CA ARG A 337 14.68 -7.92 -0.99
C ARG A 337 14.13 -8.33 0.36
N GLU A 338 14.09 -9.63 0.59
CA GLU A 338 13.71 -10.22 1.86
C GLU A 338 14.89 -11.00 2.44
N ALA A 339 15.12 -10.86 3.75
CA ALA A 339 16.07 -11.70 4.46
C ALA A 339 15.31 -12.79 5.22
N VAL A 340 15.70 -14.04 5.02
CA VAL A 340 15.07 -15.19 5.67
C VAL A 340 16.14 -16.06 6.32
N SER A 341 15.87 -16.45 7.57
CA SER A 341 16.65 -17.45 8.28
C SER A 341 16.14 -18.84 7.91
N PHE A 342 16.98 -19.64 7.26
CA PHE A 342 16.79 -21.06 6.96
C PHE A 342 17.42 -21.88 8.08
N ALA A 343 16.66 -22.17 9.13
CA ALA A 343 17.14 -22.95 10.26
C ALA A 343 16.84 -24.44 10.06
N GLY A 344 17.88 -25.24 9.75
CA GLY A 344 17.81 -26.69 9.74
C GLY A 344 18.27 -27.33 11.05
N ASP A 345 18.28 -28.66 11.10
CA ASP A 345 18.70 -29.46 12.25
C ASP A 345 20.20 -29.26 12.60
N PHE A 346 21.05 -29.06 11.59
CA PHE A 346 22.51 -28.99 11.71
C PHE A 346 23.06 -27.56 11.64
N GLN A 347 22.53 -26.74 10.75
CA GLN A 347 22.99 -25.36 10.54
C GLN A 347 21.83 -24.41 10.31
N THR A 348 22.04 -23.13 10.61
CA THR A 348 21.13 -22.03 10.24
C THR A 348 21.83 -21.12 9.25
N LEU A 349 21.25 -20.97 8.07
CA LEU A 349 21.73 -20.07 7.04
C LEU A 349 20.85 -18.82 7.00
N ARG A 350 21.44 -17.63 6.98
CA ARG A 350 20.71 -16.37 6.82
C ARG A 350 20.94 -15.87 5.41
N LEU A 351 19.92 -16.00 4.59
CA LEU A 351 20.02 -15.73 3.16
C LEU A 351 19.20 -14.50 2.83
N LEU A 352 19.67 -13.75 1.84
CA LEU A 352 18.94 -12.63 1.24
C LEU A 352 18.37 -13.07 -0.11
N SER A 353 17.12 -12.73 -0.38
CA SER A 353 16.48 -13.05 -1.65
C SER A 353 17.15 -12.35 -2.83
N TYR A 354 16.85 -12.78 -4.05
CA TYR A 354 17.05 -11.89 -5.19
C TYR A 354 16.16 -10.64 -5.10
N ARG A 355 16.51 -9.60 -5.87
CA ARG A 355 15.73 -8.36 -5.96
C ARG A 355 14.41 -8.63 -6.64
N TYR A 356 13.31 -8.30 -5.98
CA TYR A 356 11.97 -8.36 -6.56
C TYR A 356 11.73 -7.14 -7.45
N ASP A 357 11.14 -7.40 -8.61
CA ASP A 357 10.62 -6.32 -9.44
C ASP A 357 9.32 -5.79 -8.82
N PRO A 358 9.11 -4.45 -8.76
CA PRO A 358 7.89 -3.88 -8.20
C PRO A 358 6.65 -4.36 -8.96
N THR A 359 5.82 -5.17 -8.32
CA THR A 359 4.52 -5.55 -8.87
C THR A 359 3.50 -4.47 -8.55
N VAL A 360 3.00 -3.79 -9.58
CA VAL A 360 1.89 -2.83 -9.42
C VAL A 360 0.60 -3.62 -9.22
N ILE A 361 0.06 -3.57 -8.00
CA ILE A 361 -1.25 -4.13 -7.69
C ILE A 361 -2.26 -3.00 -7.74
N TYR A 362 -3.20 -3.09 -8.67
CA TYR A 362 -4.28 -2.11 -8.79
C TYR A 362 -5.37 -2.42 -7.78
N ALA A 363 -5.79 -1.40 -7.02
CA ALA A 363 -6.99 -1.49 -6.21
C ALA A 363 -8.22 -1.72 -7.11
N ASN A 364 -9.14 -2.56 -6.66
CA ASN A 364 -10.37 -2.80 -7.39
C ASN A 364 -11.25 -1.53 -7.38
N ALA A 365 -11.60 -1.01 -8.55
CA ALA A 365 -12.44 0.18 -8.66
C ALA A 365 -13.83 0.00 -8.03
N LEU A 366 -14.30 -1.25 -7.89
CA LEU A 366 -15.58 -1.58 -7.25
C LEU A 366 -15.54 -1.49 -5.71
N ASP A 367 -14.35 -1.48 -5.09
CA ASP A 367 -14.22 -1.30 -3.64
C ASP A 367 -14.66 0.11 -3.21
N VAL A 368 -14.55 1.08 -4.12
CA VAL A 368 -15.09 2.43 -3.94
C VAL A 368 -16.54 2.44 -4.42
N GLN A 369 -17.49 2.54 -3.50
CA GLN A 369 -18.90 2.64 -3.84
C GLN A 369 -19.18 3.97 -4.59
N GLN A 370 -19.25 3.91 -5.93
CA GLN A 370 -19.49 5.08 -6.78
C GLN A 370 -20.96 5.46 -6.94
N SER A 371 -21.90 4.61 -6.49
CA SER A 371 -23.34 4.76 -6.78
C SER A 371 -23.88 6.13 -6.37
N LEU A 372 -23.66 6.55 -5.12
CA LEU A 372 -24.13 7.84 -4.61
C LEU A 372 -23.50 9.02 -5.37
N ALA A 373 -22.20 8.98 -5.63
CA ALA A 373 -21.48 10.04 -6.33
C ALA A 373 -22.01 10.20 -7.77
N SER A 374 -22.22 9.10 -8.49
CA SER A 374 -22.78 9.10 -9.84
C SER A 374 -24.19 9.70 -9.89
N TYR A 375 -25.06 9.36 -8.93
CA TYR A 375 -26.38 9.99 -8.82
C TYR A 375 -26.28 11.49 -8.53
N LEU A 376 -25.45 11.90 -7.57
CA LEU A 376 -25.26 13.31 -7.21
C LEU A 376 -24.71 14.15 -8.38
N VAL A 377 -23.78 13.60 -9.16
CA VAL A 377 -23.27 14.23 -10.38
C VAL A 377 -24.40 14.34 -11.42
N GLY A 378 -25.16 13.28 -11.65
CA GLY A 378 -26.31 13.29 -12.56
C GLY A 378 -27.34 14.37 -12.22
N PHE A 379 -27.75 14.47 -10.95
CA PHE A 379 -28.67 15.53 -10.52
C PHE A 379 -28.05 16.93 -10.66
N ALA A 380 -26.76 17.09 -10.33
CA ALA A 380 -26.09 18.37 -10.46
C ALA A 380 -25.91 18.79 -11.94
N THR A 381 -25.64 17.87 -12.86
CA THR A 381 -25.55 18.17 -14.29
C THR A 381 -26.92 18.54 -14.85
N SER A 382 -27.98 17.79 -14.53
CA SER A 382 -29.36 18.09 -14.95
C SER A 382 -29.83 19.50 -14.51
N VAL A 383 -29.55 19.90 -13.26
CA VAL A 383 -29.92 21.26 -12.80
C VAL A 383 -29.11 22.33 -13.53
N SER A 384 -27.82 22.08 -13.79
CA SER A 384 -26.97 23.06 -14.49
C SER A 384 -27.38 23.22 -15.95
N SER A 385 -27.67 22.13 -16.65
CA SER A 385 -28.10 22.15 -18.05
C SER A 385 -29.48 22.78 -18.19
N GLY A 386 -30.42 22.49 -17.28
CA GLY A 386 -31.75 23.13 -17.26
C GLY A 386 -31.66 24.65 -17.06
N LEU A 387 -30.82 25.12 -16.13
CA LEU A 387 -30.60 26.56 -15.93
C LEU A 387 -29.93 27.23 -17.15
N ALA A 388 -28.97 26.55 -17.77
CA ALA A 388 -28.32 27.05 -18.98
C ALA A 388 -29.32 27.17 -20.15
N LEU A 389 -30.22 26.20 -20.30
CA LEU A 389 -31.31 26.24 -21.28
C LEU A 389 -32.24 27.43 -21.04
N VAL A 390 -32.70 27.63 -19.79
CA VAL A 390 -33.57 28.77 -19.44
C VAL A 390 -32.85 30.10 -19.69
N ALA A 391 -31.56 30.20 -19.36
CA ALA A 391 -30.78 31.40 -19.64
C ALA A 391 -30.67 31.68 -21.15
N ALA A 392 -30.43 30.65 -21.96
CA ALA A 392 -30.39 30.76 -23.42
C ALA A 392 -31.73 31.23 -24.00
N VAL A 393 -32.86 30.69 -23.51
CA VAL A 393 -34.20 31.12 -23.92
C VAL A 393 -34.44 32.59 -23.55
N VAL A 394 -34.08 33.00 -22.32
CA VAL A 394 -34.22 34.40 -21.89
C VAL A 394 -33.38 35.34 -22.76
N ILE A 395 -32.14 34.95 -23.09
CA ILE A 395 -31.27 35.71 -23.99
C ILE A 395 -31.88 35.80 -25.40
N LEU A 396 -32.44 34.71 -25.93
CA LEU A 396 -33.09 34.71 -27.24
C LEU A 396 -34.30 35.66 -27.28
N VAL A 397 -35.16 35.62 -26.25
CA VAL A 397 -36.30 36.56 -26.13
C VAL A 397 -35.82 38.01 -26.07
N ARG A 398 -34.70 38.27 -25.40
CA ARG A 398 -34.09 39.61 -25.32
C ARG A 398 -33.60 40.13 -26.66
N VAL A 399 -33.00 39.27 -27.48
CA VAL A 399 -32.50 39.63 -28.80
C VAL A 399 -33.64 39.92 -29.77
N ILE A 400 -34.77 39.19 -29.64
CA ILE A 400 -35.92 39.31 -30.53
C ILE A 400 -36.84 40.49 -30.14
N MET A 401 -36.92 40.85 -28.85
CA MET A 401 -37.82 41.90 -28.36
C MET A 401 -37.19 43.31 -28.40
N PRO A 402 -37.97 44.36 -28.70
CA PRO A 402 -37.45 45.73 -28.77
C PRO A 402 -36.91 46.23 -27.40
N PRO A 403 -35.87 47.08 -27.39
CA PRO A 403 -34.99 47.34 -26.23
C PRO A 403 -35.60 48.05 -25.00
N GLY A 404 -36.92 48.22 -24.91
CA GLY A 404 -37.58 49.00 -23.86
C GLY A 404 -38.38 48.23 -22.80
N ARG A 405 -38.62 46.91 -22.96
CA ARG A 405 -39.67 46.20 -22.18
C ARG A 405 -39.20 45.29 -21.05
N ILE A 406 -37.90 45.09 -20.83
CA ILE A 406 -37.44 44.02 -19.94
C ILE A 406 -36.34 44.54 -18.98
N GLY A 407 -36.59 44.50 -17.66
CA GLY A 407 -35.68 45.04 -16.64
C GLY A 407 -34.33 44.28 -16.51
N SER A 408 -33.27 44.96 -16.05
CA SER A 408 -31.87 44.47 -16.03
C SER A 408 -31.49 43.58 -14.83
N ASN A 409 -32.44 42.88 -14.21
CA ASN A 409 -32.20 42.14 -12.96
C ASN A 409 -31.66 40.72 -13.21
N TRP A 410 -30.55 40.59 -13.94
CA TRP A 410 -29.91 39.30 -14.25
C TRP A 410 -29.46 38.53 -12.99
N PHE A 411 -29.16 39.24 -11.91
CA PHE A 411 -28.80 38.65 -10.61
C PHE A 411 -29.93 37.84 -9.94
N VAL A 412 -31.18 38.03 -10.37
CA VAL A 412 -32.35 37.30 -9.85
C VAL A 412 -32.60 36.00 -10.63
N LEU A 413 -32.02 35.87 -11.84
CA LEU A 413 -32.24 34.75 -12.74
C LEU A 413 -31.88 33.42 -12.06
N ASN A 414 -30.71 33.34 -11.43
CA ASN A 414 -30.28 32.12 -10.74
C ASN A 414 -31.20 31.71 -9.58
N ARG A 415 -31.97 32.63 -8.98
CA ARG A 415 -32.89 32.31 -7.87
C ARG A 415 -34.29 31.97 -8.34
N VAL A 416 -34.81 32.69 -9.34
CA VAL A 416 -36.17 32.51 -9.85
C VAL A 416 -36.24 31.40 -10.88
N ALA A 417 -35.26 31.32 -11.79
CA ALA A 417 -35.22 30.24 -12.77
C ALA A 417 -35.06 28.88 -12.09
N SER A 418 -34.26 28.81 -11.02
CA SER A 418 -33.99 27.56 -10.32
C SER A 418 -35.22 26.99 -9.63
N THR A 419 -35.97 27.80 -8.88
CA THR A 419 -37.11 27.30 -8.10
C THR A 419 -38.33 27.04 -8.97
N SER A 420 -38.56 27.86 -10.00
CA SER A 420 -39.72 27.75 -10.87
C SER A 420 -39.61 26.64 -11.92
N TRP A 421 -38.41 26.36 -12.46
CA TRP A 421 -38.27 25.46 -13.61
C TRP A 421 -37.67 24.08 -13.27
N MET A 422 -36.81 24.00 -12.25
CA MET A 422 -36.17 22.73 -11.84
C MET A 422 -36.81 22.13 -10.59
N GLY A 423 -37.55 22.94 -9.82
CA GLY A 423 -38.24 22.52 -8.60
C GLY A 423 -37.33 22.43 -7.37
N ARG A 424 -37.93 22.61 -6.19
CA ARG A 424 -37.23 22.66 -4.90
C ARG A 424 -36.41 21.40 -4.57
N PRO A 425 -36.89 20.16 -4.80
CA PRO A 425 -36.14 18.96 -4.44
C PRO A 425 -34.78 18.83 -5.14
N LEU A 426 -34.71 19.13 -6.44
CA LEU A 426 -33.45 19.06 -7.20
C LEU A 426 -32.42 20.11 -6.75
N LEU A 427 -32.89 21.28 -6.29
CA LEU A 427 -32.03 22.30 -5.72
C LEU A 427 -31.48 21.92 -4.35
N VAL A 428 -32.26 21.21 -3.53
CA VAL A 428 -31.79 20.65 -2.26
C VAL A 428 -30.68 19.64 -2.51
N VAL A 429 -30.89 18.68 -3.43
CA VAL A 429 -29.88 17.67 -3.77
C VAL A 429 -28.59 18.33 -4.30
N ARG A 430 -28.71 19.32 -5.18
CA ARG A 430 -27.56 20.11 -5.66
C ARG A 430 -26.86 20.86 -4.51
N GLY A 431 -27.62 21.49 -3.62
CA GLY A 431 -27.08 22.20 -2.46
C GLY A 431 -26.31 21.26 -1.54
N VAL A 432 -26.88 20.09 -1.23
CA VAL A 432 -26.24 19.04 -0.43
C VAL A 432 -24.97 18.53 -1.11
N CYS A 433 -24.97 18.30 -2.43
CA CYS A 433 -23.78 17.91 -3.18
C CYS A 433 -22.63 18.92 -3.01
N VAL A 434 -22.91 20.23 -3.09
CA VAL A 434 -21.88 21.26 -2.89
C VAL A 434 -21.39 21.31 -1.44
N VAL A 435 -22.29 21.17 -0.47
CA VAL A 435 -21.93 21.14 0.96
C VAL A 435 -21.06 19.91 1.27
N LEU A 436 -21.35 18.76 0.68
CA LEU A 436 -20.51 17.56 0.75
C LEU A 436 -19.13 17.83 0.14
N CYS A 437 -19.05 18.38 -1.07
CA CYS A 437 -17.78 18.73 -1.71
C CYS A 437 -16.96 19.74 -0.88
N LEU A 438 -17.62 20.67 -0.19
CA LEU A 438 -16.97 21.65 0.70
C LEU A 438 -16.53 21.05 2.04
N ALA A 439 -17.18 19.96 2.48
CA ALA A 439 -16.81 19.21 3.67
C ALA A 439 -15.74 18.13 3.42
N THR A 440 -15.46 17.82 2.14
CA THR A 440 -14.40 16.91 1.69
C THR A 440 -13.15 17.66 1.21
N CYS A 441 -11.97 17.10 1.44
CA CYS A 441 -10.72 17.59 0.86
C CYS A 441 -10.50 16.99 -0.54
N PRO A 442 -10.07 17.77 -1.56
CA PRO A 442 -9.58 17.18 -2.80
C PRO A 442 -8.30 16.39 -2.51
N VAL A 443 -8.31 15.09 -2.80
CA VAL A 443 -7.10 14.25 -2.76
C VAL A 443 -6.55 14.19 -4.18
N ARG A 444 -5.39 14.79 -4.41
CA ARG A 444 -4.61 14.63 -5.65
C ARG A 444 -3.36 13.84 -5.31
N LEU A 445 -3.20 12.68 -5.93
CA LEU A 445 -1.97 11.90 -5.84
C LEU A 445 -0.98 12.47 -6.86
N TYR A 446 0.12 13.02 -6.38
CA TYR A 446 1.22 13.47 -7.23
C TYR A 446 2.24 12.33 -7.31
N LEU A 447 2.45 11.82 -8.52
CA LEU A 447 3.46 10.79 -8.79
C LEU A 447 4.81 11.42 -9.18
N ASP A 448 4.84 12.74 -9.38
CA ASP A 448 6.02 13.47 -9.83
C ASP A 448 6.52 14.42 -8.74
N LEU A 449 7.82 14.35 -8.44
CA LEU A 449 8.45 15.03 -7.29
C LEU A 449 8.65 16.55 -7.51
N ARG A 450 8.11 17.13 -8.59
CA ARG A 450 8.52 18.46 -9.06
C ARG A 450 7.40 19.47 -9.33
N GLU A 451 6.15 19.20 -8.98
CA GLU A 451 5.06 20.16 -9.23
C GLU A 451 4.60 20.88 -7.96
N THR A 452 4.69 22.21 -8.01
CA THR A 452 4.12 23.13 -7.02
C THR A 452 2.62 23.30 -7.25
N PHE A 453 1.88 23.25 -6.15
CA PHE A 453 0.44 23.41 -6.04
C PHE A 453 -0.11 24.61 -6.82
N ASP A 454 -1.06 24.34 -7.71
CA ASP A 454 -2.14 25.29 -7.97
C ASP A 454 -3.49 24.58 -7.82
N ALA A 455 -4.01 24.63 -6.60
CA ALA A 455 -5.34 24.16 -6.33
C ALA A 455 -6.30 25.24 -6.85
N GLY A 456 -6.74 25.09 -8.10
CA GLY A 456 -7.83 25.87 -8.70
C GLY A 456 -9.15 25.67 -7.95
N ILE A 457 -9.28 26.27 -6.75
CA ILE A 457 -10.44 26.16 -5.86
C ILE A 457 -11.19 27.50 -5.74
N HIS A 458 -10.97 28.41 -6.70
CA HIS A 458 -11.68 29.69 -6.76
C HIS A 458 -13.10 29.57 -7.34
N GLU A 459 -13.42 28.51 -8.09
CA GLU A 459 -14.71 28.39 -8.80
C GLU A 459 -15.86 27.74 -8.00
N SER A 460 -15.60 27.10 -6.85
CA SER A 460 -16.62 26.32 -6.12
C SER A 460 -17.42 27.10 -5.07
N LEU A 461 -16.93 28.26 -4.60
CA LEU A 461 -17.57 29.01 -3.49
C LEU A 461 -18.84 29.76 -3.89
N GLY A 462 -18.93 30.25 -5.13
CA GLY A 462 -20.18 30.83 -5.66
C GLY A 462 -21.31 29.80 -5.82
N ARG A 463 -20.97 28.51 -5.80
CA ARG A 463 -21.91 27.38 -5.98
C ARG A 463 -22.52 26.87 -4.67
N GLY A 464 -22.09 27.33 -3.49
CA GLY A 464 -22.63 26.88 -2.19
C GLY A 464 -23.95 27.54 -1.76
N LEU A 465 -24.42 28.54 -2.50
CA LEU A 465 -25.54 29.41 -2.09
C LEU A 465 -26.93 28.86 -2.48
N TRP A 466 -27.00 27.71 -3.16
CA TRP A 466 -28.27 27.10 -3.58
C TRP A 466 -29.15 26.70 -2.40
N LEU A 467 -28.55 26.20 -1.31
CA LEU A 467 -29.27 25.84 -0.10
C LEU A 467 -29.93 27.09 0.53
N THR A 468 -29.19 28.20 0.59
CA THR A 468 -29.71 29.51 1.03
C THR A 468 -30.85 30.01 0.14
N SER A 469 -30.78 29.81 -1.18
CA SER A 469 -31.87 30.17 -2.10
C SER A 469 -33.15 29.35 -1.84
N VAL A 470 -33.03 28.05 -1.52
CA VAL A 470 -34.19 27.21 -1.15
C VAL A 470 -34.81 27.67 0.16
N PHE A 471 -33.99 28.01 1.16
CA PHE A 471 -34.51 28.52 2.43
C PHE A 471 -35.24 29.86 2.25
N ASN A 472 -34.68 30.79 1.47
CA ASN A 472 -35.34 32.06 1.16
C ASN A 472 -36.73 31.85 0.50
N ASP A 473 -36.87 30.81 -0.34
CA ASP A 473 -38.12 30.45 -1.02
C ASP A 473 -39.13 29.71 -0.09
N LEU A 474 -38.66 29.01 0.94
CA LEU A 474 -39.52 28.43 1.98
C LEU A 474 -40.03 29.52 2.92
N PHE A 475 -39.16 30.45 3.32
CA PHE A 475 -39.51 31.56 4.20
C PHE A 475 -40.34 32.65 3.50
N PHE A 476 -40.40 32.65 2.16
CA PHE A 476 -41.22 33.59 1.39
C PHE A 476 -42.68 33.65 1.89
N HIS A 477 -43.28 32.51 2.23
CA HIS A 477 -44.66 32.44 2.73
C HIS A 477 -44.86 33.20 4.05
N VAL A 478 -43.80 33.32 4.86
CA VAL A 478 -43.82 34.01 6.16
C VAL A 478 -43.43 35.48 6.00
N THR A 479 -42.40 35.77 5.20
CA THR A 479 -41.79 37.11 5.13
C THR A 479 -42.32 38.00 4.01
N ASN A 480 -43.04 37.44 3.02
CA ASN A 480 -43.69 38.12 1.89
C ASN A 480 -42.87 39.32 1.35
N ALA A 481 -43.29 40.55 1.65
CA ALA A 481 -42.71 41.80 1.15
C ALA A 481 -41.24 42.02 1.55
N TYR A 482 -40.80 41.46 2.69
CA TYR A 482 -39.42 41.63 3.19
C TYR A 482 -38.41 40.74 2.47
N THR A 483 -38.86 39.71 1.75
CA THR A 483 -38.01 38.73 1.06
C THR A 483 -37.11 39.37 0.01
N ARG A 484 -37.59 40.42 -0.67
CA ARG A 484 -36.79 41.18 -1.64
C ARG A 484 -35.60 41.90 -1.01
N ALA A 485 -35.73 42.31 0.26
CA ALA A 485 -34.72 43.07 0.98
C ALA A 485 -33.67 42.17 1.66
N TYR A 486 -34.08 41.08 2.33
CA TYR A 486 -33.11 40.24 3.06
C TYR A 486 -32.43 39.18 2.21
N ALA A 487 -33.06 38.67 1.14
CA ALA A 487 -32.51 37.58 0.35
C ALA A 487 -31.11 37.84 -0.24
N PRO A 488 -30.78 39.03 -0.84
CA PRO A 488 -29.40 39.30 -1.28
C PRO A 488 -28.41 39.38 -0.11
N GLY A 489 -28.83 39.95 1.03
CA GLY A 489 -28.03 40.03 2.25
C GLY A 489 -27.71 38.65 2.84
N SER A 490 -28.68 37.74 2.89
CA SER A 490 -28.48 36.39 3.42
C SER A 490 -27.49 35.57 2.60
N SER A 491 -27.55 35.64 1.27
CA SER A 491 -26.56 34.97 0.42
C SER A 491 -25.17 35.59 0.49
N LEU A 492 -25.06 36.92 0.61
CA LEU A 492 -23.76 37.57 0.78
C LEU A 492 -23.13 37.17 2.13
N LEU A 493 -23.93 37.15 3.20
CA LEU A 493 -23.49 36.73 4.52
C LEU A 493 -23.09 35.25 4.54
N ALA A 494 -23.92 34.36 3.99
CA ALA A 494 -23.58 32.93 3.84
C ALA A 494 -22.25 32.75 3.08
N TRP A 495 -22.05 33.51 2.00
CA TRP A 495 -20.84 33.43 1.19
C TRP A 495 -19.59 33.89 1.96
N ILE A 496 -19.66 35.03 2.65
CA ILE A 496 -18.55 35.57 3.45
C ILE A 496 -18.20 34.59 4.57
N VAL A 497 -19.19 34.10 5.30
CA VAL A 497 -18.99 33.19 6.42
C VAL A 497 -18.43 31.85 5.92
N CYS A 498 -19.01 31.22 4.90
CA CYS A 498 -18.46 29.98 4.34
C CYS A 498 -17.04 30.15 3.77
N ARG A 499 -16.70 31.34 3.26
CA ARG A 499 -15.34 31.66 2.79
C ARG A 499 -14.34 31.77 3.95
N HIS A 500 -14.71 32.40 5.06
CA HIS A 500 -13.83 32.60 6.23
C HIS A 500 -13.70 31.34 7.09
N PHE A 501 -14.76 30.52 7.17
CA PHE A 501 -14.73 29.21 7.83
C PHE A 501 -13.98 28.13 7.02
N ARG A 502 -13.30 28.51 5.93
CA ARG A 502 -12.22 27.69 5.35
C ARG A 502 -11.00 27.71 6.29
N SER A 503 -11.09 27.03 7.42
CA SER A 503 -9.88 26.51 8.03
C SER A 503 -9.40 25.37 7.13
N LEU A 504 -8.29 25.58 6.42
CA LEU A 504 -7.45 24.50 5.93
C LEU A 504 -6.91 23.77 7.17
N VAL A 505 -7.75 22.97 7.81
CA VAL A 505 -7.25 21.98 8.75
C VAL A 505 -6.50 20.99 7.88
N LYS A 506 -5.17 21.04 7.97
CA LYS A 506 -4.31 19.95 7.51
C LYS A 506 -4.85 18.69 8.21
N MET A 507 -5.58 17.85 7.48
CA MET A 507 -6.02 16.52 7.92
C MET A 507 -4.81 15.59 7.96
N ASP A 508 -3.79 15.97 8.74
CA ASP A 508 -2.48 15.31 8.82
C ASP A 508 -2.30 14.59 10.17
N THR A 509 -3.31 14.59 11.05
CA THR A 509 -3.14 14.17 12.44
C THR A 509 -3.65 12.76 12.69
N GLN A 510 -2.92 11.78 12.12
CA GLN A 510 -2.47 10.52 12.73
C GLN A 510 -2.51 9.34 11.74
N LEU A 511 -1.32 8.93 11.33
CA LEU A 511 -1.04 7.57 10.89
C LEU A 511 -0.78 6.72 12.14
N LEU A 512 -1.81 6.10 12.73
CA LEU A 512 -1.61 4.97 13.63
C LEU A 512 -1.66 3.68 12.81
N CYS A 513 -0.52 3.00 12.71
CA CYS A 513 -0.36 1.81 11.89
C CYS A 513 -1.11 0.59 12.46
N THR A 514 -2.34 0.39 11.97
CA THR A 514 -2.81 -0.91 11.51
C THR A 514 -3.41 -0.70 10.12
N SER A 515 -2.56 -0.88 9.10
CA SER A 515 -2.78 -0.69 7.64
C SER A 515 -3.32 0.66 7.12
N GLY A 516 -3.77 1.58 7.98
CA GLY A 516 -4.05 2.98 7.64
C GLY A 516 -5.53 3.34 7.51
N SER A 517 -5.92 4.46 8.13
CA SER A 517 -7.25 5.06 8.02
C SER A 517 -7.12 6.47 7.43
N LEU A 518 -7.85 6.75 6.35
CA LEU A 518 -7.87 8.03 5.67
C LEU A 518 -9.22 8.71 5.87
N GLU A 519 -9.24 9.83 6.59
CA GLU A 519 -10.41 10.69 6.72
C GLU A 519 -10.37 11.78 5.65
N ILE A 520 -11.21 11.66 4.61
CA ILE A 520 -11.25 12.63 3.49
C ILE A 520 -12.20 13.79 3.82
N GLY A 521 -13.18 13.58 4.71
CA GLY A 521 -14.18 14.58 5.06
C GLY A 521 -14.59 14.52 6.52
N SER A 522 -15.22 15.60 6.99
CA SER A 522 -15.64 15.74 8.39
C SER A 522 -17.13 16.02 8.53
N VAL A 523 -17.82 15.18 9.31
CA VAL A 523 -19.24 15.37 9.66
C VAL A 523 -19.47 16.67 10.41
N ARG A 524 -18.52 17.05 11.29
CA ARG A 524 -18.61 18.32 12.05
C ARG A 524 -18.59 19.52 11.11
N ARG A 525 -17.73 19.50 10.09
CA ARG A 525 -17.66 20.55 9.07
C ARG A 525 -18.92 20.57 8.21
N LEU A 526 -19.45 19.40 7.85
CA LEU A 526 -20.71 19.29 7.13
C LEU A 526 -21.86 19.98 7.89
N LEU A 527 -22.03 19.63 9.16
CA LEU A 527 -23.05 20.22 10.03
C LEU A 527 -22.85 21.73 10.24
N LEU A 528 -21.59 22.17 10.40
CA LEU A 528 -21.26 23.59 10.54
C LEU A 528 -21.65 24.38 9.27
N ILE A 529 -21.34 23.86 8.09
CA ILE A 529 -21.72 24.53 6.82
C ILE A 529 -23.25 24.58 6.69
N CYS A 530 -23.96 23.51 7.01
CA CYS A 530 -25.43 23.50 6.99
C CYS A 530 -26.04 24.53 7.96
N THR A 531 -25.53 24.58 9.20
CA THR A 531 -26.04 25.52 10.24
C THR A 531 -25.77 26.97 9.88
N VAL A 532 -24.60 27.29 9.33
CA VAL A 532 -24.26 28.64 8.84
C VAL A 532 -25.23 29.11 7.75
N GLN A 533 -25.58 28.24 6.80
CA GLN A 533 -26.53 28.59 5.72
C GLN A 533 -27.91 28.93 6.29
N VAL A 534 -28.42 28.13 7.24
CA VAL A 534 -29.70 28.40 7.90
C VAL A 534 -29.62 29.69 8.73
N ALA A 535 -28.59 29.85 9.55
CA ALA A 535 -28.41 31.01 10.41
C ALA A 535 -28.33 32.33 9.62
N SER A 536 -27.66 32.32 8.46
CA SER A 536 -27.54 33.50 7.60
C SER A 536 -28.89 34.02 7.10
N VAL A 537 -29.82 33.11 6.81
CA VAL A 537 -31.18 33.44 6.36
C VAL A 537 -31.98 34.02 7.52
N VAL A 538 -31.94 33.38 8.68
CA VAL A 538 -32.67 33.81 9.88
C VAL A 538 -32.20 35.19 10.35
N VAL A 539 -30.89 35.41 10.50
CA VAL A 539 -30.32 36.68 10.95
C VAL A 539 -30.68 37.82 9.99
N SER A 540 -30.59 37.57 8.68
CA SER A 540 -30.93 38.59 7.67
C SER A 540 -32.43 38.91 7.67
N ALA A 541 -33.30 37.91 7.83
CA ALA A 541 -34.74 38.10 7.90
C ALA A 541 -35.15 38.89 9.15
N VAL A 542 -34.60 38.55 10.33
CA VAL A 542 -34.85 39.25 11.59
C VAL A 542 -34.32 40.69 11.56
N GLY A 543 -33.12 40.91 11.01
CA GLY A 543 -32.54 42.24 10.87
C GLY A 543 -33.40 43.18 10.02
N VAL A 544 -33.91 42.68 8.87
CA VAL A 544 -34.80 43.47 8.01
C VAL A 544 -36.16 43.70 8.66
N ALA A 545 -36.73 42.70 9.36
CA ALA A 545 -37.98 42.88 10.09
C ALA A 545 -37.87 43.94 11.19
N SER A 546 -36.76 43.96 11.93
CA SER A 546 -36.48 44.92 13.02
C SER A 546 -36.32 46.35 12.51
N ILE A 547 -35.70 46.53 11.33
CA ILE A 547 -35.55 47.84 10.68
C ILE A 547 -36.90 48.31 10.09
N ALA A 548 -37.72 47.39 9.61
CA ALA A 548 -39.04 47.71 9.08
C ALA A 548 -40.04 48.14 10.17
N THR A 549 -39.96 47.60 11.39
CA THR A 549 -40.76 48.05 12.53
C THR A 549 -40.38 49.45 13.02
N LEU A 550 -39.19 49.96 12.67
CA LEU A 550 -38.71 51.30 13.04
C LEU A 550 -39.07 52.40 12.04
N LYS A 551 -39.63 52.07 10.86
CA LYS A 551 -40.11 53.06 9.88
C LYS A 551 -41.62 52.88 9.65
N PRO A 552 -42.47 53.90 9.92
CA PRO A 552 -43.89 53.79 9.60
C PRO A 552 -44.08 53.62 8.09
N ALA A 553 -45.03 52.77 7.72
CA ALA A 553 -45.29 52.37 6.34
C ALA A 553 -45.62 53.59 5.46
N LYS A 554 -44.84 53.81 4.39
CA LYS A 554 -45.32 54.61 3.26
C LYS A 554 -46.32 53.76 2.49
N SER A 555 -47.59 54.13 2.55
CA SER A 555 -48.64 53.60 1.69
C SER A 555 -48.23 53.76 0.22
N PHE A 556 -48.06 52.64 -0.49
CA PHE A 556 -47.98 52.66 -1.95
C PHE A 556 -49.39 52.86 -2.53
N PRO A 557 -49.55 53.66 -3.60
CA PRO A 557 -50.85 53.89 -4.21
C PRO A 557 -51.40 52.60 -4.83
N CYS A 558 -52.68 52.34 -4.57
CA CYS A 558 -53.47 51.29 -5.21
C CYS A 558 -53.35 51.41 -6.73
N PHE A 559 -52.94 50.33 -7.41
CA PHE A 559 -53.09 50.20 -8.85
C PHE A 559 -54.59 50.34 -9.19
N ARG A 560 -54.96 51.43 -9.88
CA ARG A 560 -56.26 51.54 -10.55
C ARG A 560 -56.35 50.43 -11.60
N VAL A 561 -57.23 49.46 -11.37
CA VAL A 561 -57.72 48.56 -12.41
C VAL A 561 -58.48 49.41 -13.42
N LEU A 562 -57.94 49.56 -14.63
CA LEU A 562 -58.69 50.10 -15.77
C LEU A 562 -59.75 49.07 -16.16
N PRO A 563 -61.02 49.46 -16.40
CA PRO A 563 -62.04 48.53 -16.82
C PRO A 563 -61.74 48.04 -18.25
N TRP A 564 -61.89 46.74 -18.45
CA TRP A 564 -61.97 46.11 -19.76
C TRP A 564 -63.07 46.80 -20.58
N ARG A 565 -62.70 47.41 -21.72
CA ARG A 565 -63.65 47.70 -22.78
C ARG A 565 -63.65 46.52 -23.74
N SER A 566 -64.83 45.93 -23.90
CA SER A 566 -65.21 45.00 -24.97
C SER A 566 -64.98 45.59 -26.35
#